data_AF-A0A497Y6Z5-F1
#
_entry.id   AF-A0A497Y6Z5-F1
#
_cell.length_a   1.000
_cell.length_b   1.000
_cell.length_c   1.000
_cell.angle_alpha   90.00
_cell.angle_beta   90.00
_cell.angle_gamma   90.00
#
_symmetry.space_group_name_H-M   'P 1'
#
loop_
_entity.id
_entity.type
_entity.pdbx_description
1 polymer ?
#
loop_
_entity_poly.entity_id
_entity_poly.type
_entity_poly.pdbx_seq_one_letter_code
_entity_poly.pdbx_strand_id
1 'polypeptide(L)'
;MINNQDNSSNPAGLADFNVVSELQFIEYTLEWTKQISGIEMPWKVFADKDSSIEQMLAQVYFNDATIQSLLSCVGVKHIHARFAIVHDYYPYKIKLPTFTIILYATDQLGQRCSAYHIGRPQYHDTITMARSKPLQEIGNFISSRLAKEWISEWKTVCNANPKSPELLSKLFLTNYGYLAGYNYVLSDFMYSLFPPGTQKECYDVVILPVIHKHVADHLNAQPTLKRTFGLVLAGVPPDAKGITGDEEVNSFYDLSLPTPPSNSTY
;
A
#
# COMPACT_ATOMS: atom_id res chain seq x y z
N MET A 1 -30.69 -28.63 29.17
CA MET A 1 -30.50 -27.33 28.50
C MET A 1 -29.35 -27.51 27.53
N ILE A 2 -29.66 -27.62 26.25
CA ILE A 2 -28.69 -27.77 25.16
C ILE A 2 -28.52 -26.37 24.57
N ASN A 3 -27.37 -25.74 24.80
CA ASN A 3 -27.02 -24.49 24.13
C ASN A 3 -26.46 -24.84 22.75
N ASN A 4 -27.28 -24.68 21.73
CA ASN A 4 -26.82 -24.59 20.35
C ASN A 4 -26.03 -23.28 20.22
N GLN A 5 -24.70 -23.39 20.11
CA GLN A 5 -23.89 -22.33 19.52
C GLN A 5 -24.14 -22.38 18.02
N ASP A 6 -24.93 -21.42 17.53
CA ASP A 6 -24.99 -21.10 16.11
C ASP A 6 -23.61 -20.56 15.68
N ASN A 7 -22.75 -21.47 15.20
CA ASN A 7 -21.62 -21.12 14.34
C ASN A 7 -22.17 -20.69 12.98
N SER A 8 -22.67 -19.47 12.86
CA SER A 8 -22.89 -18.85 11.56
C SER A 8 -21.55 -18.35 11.04
N SER A 9 -20.79 -19.22 10.37
CA SER A 9 -19.80 -18.80 9.39
C SER A 9 -20.54 -18.02 8.30
N ASN A 10 -20.58 -16.70 8.45
CA ASN A 10 -21.26 -15.81 7.51
C ASN A 10 -20.45 -15.85 6.20
N PRO A 11 -20.99 -16.37 5.08
CA PRO A 11 -20.29 -16.29 3.81
C PRO A 11 -20.17 -14.81 3.44
N ALA A 12 -18.94 -14.33 3.26
CA ALA A 12 -18.65 -12.96 2.85
C ALA A 12 -19.58 -12.56 1.70
N GLY A 13 -20.36 -11.51 1.92
CA GLY A 13 -21.30 -11.03 0.91
C GLY A 13 -20.54 -10.43 -0.27
N LEU A 14 -21.18 -10.29 -1.43
CA LEU A 14 -20.62 -9.55 -2.57
C LEU A 14 -20.18 -8.10 -2.22
N ALA A 15 -20.66 -7.56 -1.09
CA ALA A 15 -20.25 -6.27 -0.54
C ALA A 15 -18.83 -6.24 0.07
N ASP A 16 -18.20 -7.40 0.28
CA ASP A 16 -16.88 -7.50 0.92
C ASP A 16 -15.71 -7.44 -0.08
N PHE A 17 -16.01 -7.57 -1.39
CA PHE A 17 -15.04 -7.43 -2.47
C PHE A 17 -15.14 -6.01 -3.03
N ASN A 18 -14.29 -5.10 -2.54
CA ASN A 18 -14.22 -3.74 -3.08
C ASN A 18 -13.64 -3.79 -4.50
N VAL A 19 -14.48 -3.98 -5.50
CA VAL A 19 -14.09 -4.14 -6.91
C VAL A 19 -14.58 -2.95 -7.73
N VAL A 20 -13.78 -2.52 -8.70
CA VAL A 20 -14.12 -1.46 -9.65
C VAL A 20 -14.14 -1.98 -11.09
N SER A 21 -14.94 -1.34 -11.94
CA SER A 21 -14.95 -1.61 -13.38
C SER A 21 -13.65 -1.15 -14.05
N GLU A 22 -13.39 -1.64 -15.26
CA GLU A 22 -12.24 -1.21 -16.06
C GLU A 22 -12.29 0.28 -16.40
N LEU A 23 -13.48 0.82 -16.68
CA LEU A 23 -13.66 2.25 -16.92
C LEU A 23 -13.27 3.07 -15.68
N GLN A 24 -13.75 2.68 -14.49
CA GLN A 24 -13.39 3.33 -13.23
C GLN A 24 -11.88 3.22 -12.95
N PHE A 25 -11.27 2.06 -13.20
CA PHE A 25 -9.82 1.90 -13.07
C PHE A 25 -9.06 2.90 -13.95
N ILE A 26 -9.44 3.02 -15.22
CA ILE A 26 -8.84 3.98 -16.16
C ILE A 26 -9.05 5.41 -15.66
N GLU A 27 -10.28 5.77 -15.26
CA GLU A 27 -10.60 7.11 -14.76
C GLU A 27 -9.78 7.48 -13.52
N TYR A 28 -9.71 6.60 -12.53
CA TYR A 28 -9.03 6.88 -11.26
C TYR A 28 -7.51 6.94 -11.41
N THR A 29 -6.92 6.08 -12.26
CA THR A 29 -5.47 6.10 -12.54
C THR A 29 -5.06 7.25 -13.45
N LEU A 30 -5.95 7.66 -14.37
CA LEU A 30 -5.76 8.87 -15.16
C LEU A 30 -5.82 10.11 -14.28
N GLU A 31 -6.73 10.15 -13.30
CA GLU A 31 -6.80 11.28 -12.37
C GLU A 31 -5.51 11.43 -11.56
N TRP A 32 -4.97 10.32 -11.05
CA TRP A 32 -3.63 10.32 -10.43
C TRP A 32 -2.59 10.96 -11.35
N THR A 33 -2.55 10.53 -12.61
CA THR A 33 -1.58 11.02 -13.61
C THR A 33 -1.77 12.51 -13.92
N LYS A 34 -3.01 13.01 -13.92
CA LYS A 34 -3.29 14.45 -14.09
C LYS A 34 -2.80 15.26 -12.90
N GLN A 35 -3.07 14.80 -11.68
CA GLN A 35 -2.72 15.54 -10.46
C GLN A 35 -1.20 15.59 -10.25
N ILE A 36 -0.50 14.50 -10.53
CA ILE A 36 0.95 14.42 -10.36
C ILE A 36 1.73 15.19 -11.43
N SER A 37 1.18 15.30 -12.65
CA SER A 37 1.79 16.07 -13.74
C SER A 37 1.45 17.56 -13.71
N GLY A 38 0.53 17.97 -12.83
CA GLY A 38 0.20 19.36 -12.59
C GLY A 38 1.35 20.17 -11.97
N ILE A 39 1.26 21.50 -12.06
CA ILE A 39 2.25 22.43 -11.51
C ILE A 39 2.33 22.28 -9.97
N GLU A 40 1.19 22.04 -9.32
CA GLU A 40 1.10 21.77 -7.89
C GLU A 40 0.27 20.51 -7.65
N MET A 41 0.87 19.50 -7.04
CA MET A 41 0.12 18.34 -6.57
C MET A 41 -0.59 18.68 -5.26
N PRO A 42 -1.94 18.59 -5.18
CA PRO A 42 -2.65 18.91 -3.96
C PRO A 42 -2.40 17.80 -2.93
N TRP A 43 -1.57 18.07 -1.92
CA TRP A 43 -1.31 17.16 -0.80
C TRP A 43 -2.59 16.67 -0.10
N LYS A 44 -3.66 17.46 -0.21
CA LYS A 44 -5.00 17.17 0.31
C LYS A 44 -5.62 15.86 -0.21
N VAL A 45 -5.09 15.27 -1.29
CA VAL A 45 -5.52 13.93 -1.73
C VAL A 45 -5.09 12.82 -0.77
N PHE A 46 -4.08 13.07 0.07
CA PHE A 46 -3.63 12.16 1.12
C PHE A 46 -4.25 12.48 2.48
N ALA A 47 -5.08 13.52 2.60
CA ALA A 47 -5.64 13.96 3.86
C ALA A 47 -7.07 13.46 4.06
N ASP A 48 -7.40 13.05 5.28
CA ASP A 48 -8.78 12.91 5.73
C ASP A 48 -9.35 14.30 5.96
N LYS A 49 -10.41 14.66 5.23
CA LYS A 49 -11.12 15.93 5.45
C LYS A 49 -12.44 15.75 6.20
N ASP A 50 -12.81 14.52 6.55
CA ASP A 50 -14.03 14.24 7.31
C ASP A 50 -13.76 14.29 8.83
N SER A 51 -12.49 14.30 9.25
CA SER A 51 -12.08 14.44 10.65
C SER A 51 -11.89 15.91 11.07
N SER A 52 -12.21 16.22 12.33
CA SER A 52 -11.97 17.54 12.93
C SER A 52 -10.49 17.91 13.07
N ILE A 53 -9.62 16.90 12.98
CA ILE A 53 -8.16 17.02 12.94
C ILE A 53 -7.71 16.44 11.61
N GLU A 54 -6.99 17.21 10.82
CA GLU A 54 -6.46 16.75 9.54
C GLU A 54 -5.44 15.63 9.76
N GLN A 55 -5.76 14.45 9.24
CA GLN A 55 -4.90 13.28 9.33
C GLN A 55 -4.42 12.89 7.94
N MET A 56 -3.19 12.41 7.86
CA MET A 56 -2.57 12.04 6.58
C MET A 56 -2.61 10.52 6.41
N LEU A 57 -2.66 10.07 5.16
CA LEU A 57 -2.74 8.67 4.80
C LEU A 57 -1.62 7.88 5.48
N ALA A 58 -2.01 6.94 6.35
CA ALA A 58 -1.11 6.07 7.07
C ALA A 58 -0.89 4.76 6.29
N GLN A 59 -1.96 4.21 5.72
CA GLN A 59 -1.93 2.94 5.01
C GLN A 59 -3.15 2.75 4.10
N VAL A 60 -3.07 1.79 3.18
CA VAL A 60 -4.18 1.31 2.35
C VAL A 60 -4.45 -0.16 2.69
N TYR A 61 -5.68 -0.47 3.10
CA TYR A 61 -6.08 -1.77 3.61
C TYR A 61 -6.88 -2.59 2.59
N PHE A 62 -6.59 -3.89 2.55
CA PHE A 62 -7.27 -4.92 1.78
C PHE A 62 -7.65 -6.07 2.72
N ASN A 63 -8.93 -6.44 2.74
CA ASN A 63 -9.41 -7.57 3.57
C ASN A 63 -9.08 -8.92 2.93
N ASP A 64 -9.16 -9.96 3.75
CA ASP A 64 -9.04 -11.37 3.39
C ASP A 64 -9.82 -11.77 2.14
N ALA A 65 -11.09 -11.39 2.05
CA ALA A 65 -11.93 -11.69 0.90
C ALA A 65 -11.33 -11.11 -0.39
N THR A 66 -10.85 -9.86 -0.35
CA THR A 66 -10.17 -9.23 -1.48
C THR A 66 -8.88 -9.95 -1.85
N ILE A 67 -8.05 -10.32 -0.88
CA ILE A 67 -6.79 -11.02 -1.12
C ILE A 67 -7.03 -12.42 -1.69
N GLN A 68 -7.98 -13.18 -1.13
CA GLN A 68 -8.36 -14.47 -1.67
C GLN A 68 -8.87 -14.36 -3.11
N SER A 69 -9.72 -13.37 -3.40
CA SER A 69 -10.22 -13.14 -4.76
C SER A 69 -9.09 -12.79 -5.74
N LEU A 70 -8.15 -11.94 -5.33
CA LEU A 70 -6.98 -11.55 -6.12
C LEU A 70 -6.09 -12.76 -6.47
N LEU A 71 -5.95 -13.72 -5.54
CA LEU A 71 -5.06 -14.87 -5.66
C LEU A 71 -5.73 -16.13 -6.24
N SER A 72 -7.06 -16.16 -6.32
CA SER A 72 -7.82 -17.34 -6.79
C SER A 72 -7.77 -17.55 -8.31
N CYS A 73 -7.06 -16.70 -9.04
CA CYS A 73 -6.92 -16.79 -10.49
C CYS A 73 -5.81 -17.76 -10.88
N VAL A 74 -6.08 -18.64 -11.85
CA VAL A 74 -5.07 -19.58 -12.35
C VAL A 74 -4.00 -18.82 -13.13
N GLY A 75 -2.73 -19.11 -12.85
CA GLY A 75 -1.61 -18.60 -13.63
C GLY A 75 -1.12 -17.21 -13.24
N VAL A 76 -1.56 -16.66 -12.09
CA VAL A 76 -1.05 -15.38 -11.57
C VAL A 76 0.48 -15.45 -11.43
N LYS A 77 1.15 -14.40 -11.90
CA LYS A 77 2.59 -14.20 -11.78
C LYS A 77 2.97 -12.87 -11.15
N HIS A 78 2.18 -11.84 -11.41
CA HIS A 78 2.45 -10.51 -10.86
C HIS A 78 1.19 -9.93 -10.24
N ILE A 79 1.37 -9.23 -9.13
CA ILE A 79 0.36 -8.35 -8.53
C ILE A 79 0.76 -6.91 -8.85
N HIS A 80 -0.15 -6.17 -9.45
CA HIS A 80 0.04 -4.78 -9.85
C HIS A 80 -0.68 -3.88 -8.86
N ALA A 81 0.06 -3.01 -8.19
CA ALA A 81 -0.48 -1.89 -7.43
C ALA A 81 -0.45 -0.63 -8.30
N ARG A 82 -1.59 0.02 -8.49
CA ARG A 82 -1.69 1.28 -9.24
C ARG A 82 -2.23 2.38 -8.36
N PHE A 83 -1.61 3.54 -8.46
CA PHE A 83 -2.05 4.74 -7.77
C PHE A 83 -3.30 5.30 -8.43
N ALA A 84 -4.25 5.69 -7.61
CA ALA A 84 -5.56 6.10 -8.03
C ALA A 84 -6.04 7.26 -7.18
N ILE A 85 -6.83 8.17 -7.78
CA ILE A 85 -7.57 9.20 -7.06
C ILE A 85 -9.05 8.97 -7.30
N VAL A 86 -9.81 8.82 -6.22
CA VAL A 86 -11.25 8.50 -6.27
C VAL A 86 -12.03 9.68 -5.72
N HIS A 87 -13.08 10.10 -6.43
CA HIS A 87 -13.92 11.23 -6.06
C HIS A 87 -15.16 10.82 -5.25
N ASP A 88 -15.70 9.63 -5.55
CA ASP A 88 -16.88 9.06 -4.89
C ASP A 88 -16.59 7.62 -4.46
N TYR A 89 -15.99 7.46 -3.28
CA TYR A 89 -15.59 6.16 -2.75
C TYR A 89 -16.80 5.42 -2.13
N TYR A 90 -17.72 4.96 -2.97
CA TYR A 90 -18.80 4.04 -2.57
C TYR A 90 -18.22 2.63 -2.52
N PRO A 91 -17.86 2.09 -1.34
CA PRO A 91 -18.77 1.86 -0.21
C PRO A 91 -18.46 2.57 1.14
N TYR A 92 -17.49 3.49 1.21
CA TYR A 92 -17.08 4.13 2.48
C TYR A 92 -17.46 5.60 2.62
N LYS A 93 -18.31 6.12 1.70
CA LYS A 93 -18.87 7.48 1.74
C LYS A 93 -17.81 8.59 1.79
N ILE A 94 -16.60 8.34 1.27
CA ILE A 94 -15.58 9.38 1.12
C ILE A 94 -15.98 10.21 -0.09
N LYS A 95 -16.30 11.49 0.14
CA LYS A 95 -16.88 12.41 -0.86
C LYS A 95 -15.85 13.28 -1.59
N LEU A 96 -14.58 13.06 -1.30
CA LEU A 96 -13.50 13.93 -1.73
C LEU A 96 -12.49 13.13 -2.52
N PRO A 97 -11.75 13.79 -3.43
CA PRO A 97 -10.62 13.18 -4.11
C PRO A 97 -9.64 12.62 -3.09
N THR A 98 -9.52 11.30 -3.05
CA THR A 98 -8.67 10.59 -2.11
C THR A 98 -7.74 9.64 -2.85
N PHE A 99 -6.47 9.68 -2.48
CA PHE A 99 -5.47 8.73 -2.95
C PHE A 99 -5.78 7.34 -2.40
N THR A 100 -5.68 6.35 -3.27
CA THR A 100 -5.69 4.95 -2.89
C THR A 100 -4.85 4.11 -3.86
N ILE A 101 -4.81 2.81 -3.60
CA ILE A 101 -4.15 1.81 -4.43
C ILE A 101 -5.23 0.85 -4.96
N ILE A 102 -5.14 0.54 -6.26
CA ILE A 102 -5.90 -0.54 -6.88
C ILE A 102 -4.96 -1.71 -7.14
N LEU A 103 -5.34 -2.92 -6.69
CA LEU A 103 -4.65 -4.17 -6.95
C LEU A 103 -5.32 -4.95 -8.08
N TYR A 104 -4.51 -5.53 -8.97
CA TYR A 104 -4.96 -6.57 -9.89
C TYR A 104 -3.81 -7.53 -10.21
N ALA A 105 -4.15 -8.73 -10.65
CA ALA A 105 -3.21 -9.78 -10.97
C ALA A 105 -3.05 -9.94 -12.49
N THR A 106 -1.84 -10.25 -12.92
CA THR A 106 -1.51 -10.62 -14.30
C THR A 106 -0.78 -11.95 -14.37
N ASP A 107 -0.86 -12.61 -15.52
CA ASP A 107 -0.09 -13.81 -15.82
C ASP A 107 1.37 -13.50 -16.24
N GLN A 108 2.10 -14.51 -16.71
CA GLN A 108 3.48 -14.37 -17.18
C GLN A 108 3.61 -13.42 -18.40
N LEU A 109 2.55 -13.31 -19.20
CA LEU A 109 2.50 -12.49 -20.41
C LEU A 109 1.97 -11.08 -20.14
N GLY A 110 1.66 -10.75 -18.88
CA GLY A 110 1.11 -9.46 -18.48
C GLY A 110 -0.39 -9.31 -18.76
N GLN A 111 -1.10 -10.39 -19.10
CA GLN A 111 -2.55 -10.34 -19.28
C GLN A 111 -3.26 -10.33 -17.93
N ARG A 112 -4.21 -9.41 -17.75
CA ARG A 112 -5.00 -9.31 -16.51
C ARG A 112 -5.84 -10.58 -16.34
N CYS A 113 -5.71 -11.21 -15.17
CA CYS A 113 -6.44 -12.43 -14.82
C CYS A 113 -7.35 -12.30 -13.59
N SER A 114 -7.27 -11.21 -12.81
CA SER A 114 -8.20 -10.90 -11.70
C SER A 114 -9.07 -9.67 -11.99
N ALA A 115 -10.03 -9.41 -11.09
CA ALA A 115 -10.72 -8.12 -11.03
C ALA A 115 -9.79 -6.99 -10.53
N TYR A 116 -10.24 -5.74 -10.64
CA TYR A 116 -9.58 -4.56 -10.06
C TYR A 116 -10.10 -4.34 -8.65
N HIS A 117 -9.25 -4.56 -7.65
CA HIS A 117 -9.60 -4.44 -6.24
C HIS A 117 -9.14 -3.10 -5.69
N ILE A 118 -10.05 -2.29 -5.17
CA ILE A 118 -9.74 -0.96 -4.65
C ILE A 118 -9.52 -1.00 -3.13
N GLY A 119 -8.40 -0.43 -2.70
CA GLY A 119 -7.98 -0.46 -1.31
C GLY A 119 -8.62 0.63 -0.45
N ARG A 120 -8.92 0.31 0.81
CA ARG A 120 -9.50 1.29 1.73
C ARG A 120 -8.38 2.18 2.32
N PRO A 121 -8.37 3.49 2.06
CA PRO A 121 -7.43 4.39 2.74
C PRO A 121 -7.73 4.45 4.24
N GLN A 122 -6.67 4.45 5.05
CA GLN A 122 -6.72 4.58 6.50
C GLN A 122 -5.74 5.66 6.95
N TYR A 123 -6.20 6.52 7.86
CA TYR A 123 -5.49 7.71 8.31
C TYR A 123 -4.95 7.60 9.74
N HIS A 124 -5.30 6.52 10.43
CA HIS A 124 -4.80 6.18 11.75
C HIS A 124 -3.85 4.99 11.62
N ASP A 125 -2.77 4.98 12.40
CA ASP A 125 -1.90 3.82 12.53
C ASP A 125 -2.69 2.69 13.21
N THR A 126 -3.12 1.67 12.45
CA THR A 126 -3.78 0.50 13.03
C THR A 126 -2.80 -0.62 13.33
N ILE A 127 -1.50 -0.37 13.14
CA ILE A 127 -0.44 -1.37 13.24
C ILE A 127 0.58 -0.91 14.26
N THR A 128 0.77 -1.73 15.29
CA THR A 128 1.89 -1.59 16.22
C THR A 128 3.07 -2.39 15.68
N MET A 129 4.24 -1.79 15.57
CA MET A 129 5.43 -2.48 15.04
C MET A 129 6.31 -3.02 16.17
N ALA A 130 6.73 -4.30 16.12
CA ALA A 130 7.54 -4.86 17.21
C ALA A 130 8.83 -4.11 17.48
N ARG A 131 9.27 -4.26 18.72
CA ARG A 131 10.68 -4.12 19.08
C ARG A 131 11.48 -5.31 18.53
N SER A 132 12.01 -5.11 17.32
CA SER A 132 13.21 -5.77 16.76
C SER A 132 13.49 -7.19 17.29
N LYS A 133 12.73 -8.17 16.81
CA LYS A 133 13.21 -9.55 16.76
C LYS A 133 13.75 -9.80 15.36
N PRO A 134 15.03 -10.21 15.20
CA PRO A 134 15.56 -10.57 13.91
C PRO A 134 14.82 -11.82 13.41
N LEU A 135 14.08 -11.68 12.30
CA LEU A 135 13.60 -12.81 11.52
C LEU A 135 14.74 -13.25 10.57
N GLN A 136 14.77 -14.53 10.22
CA GLN A 136 15.68 -15.02 9.17
C GLN A 136 15.37 -14.28 7.85
N GLU A 137 16.40 -13.70 7.24
CA GLU A 137 16.31 -12.96 5.97
C GLU A 137 15.90 -13.91 4.84
N ILE A 138 14.60 -13.99 4.54
CA ILE A 138 14.06 -14.74 3.40
C ILE A 138 13.25 -13.76 2.56
N GLY A 139 13.60 -13.62 1.27
CA GLY A 139 12.98 -12.66 0.34
C GLY A 139 13.44 -11.21 0.54
N ASN A 140 12.72 -10.22 -0.03
CA ASN A 140 13.01 -8.79 0.20
C ASN A 140 12.40 -8.27 1.51
N PHE A 141 12.61 -9.04 2.58
CA PHE A 141 12.26 -8.67 3.95
C PHE A 141 13.05 -7.43 4.37
N ILE A 142 12.38 -6.46 4.99
CA ILE A 142 13.04 -5.30 5.61
C ILE A 142 12.87 -5.35 7.13
N SER A 143 13.93 -4.97 7.85
CA SER A 143 13.86 -4.92 9.31
C SER A 143 12.78 -3.94 9.79
N SER A 144 12.12 -4.27 10.90
CA SER A 144 11.09 -3.39 11.48
C SER A 144 11.64 -2.00 11.86
N ARG A 145 12.94 -1.89 12.16
CA ARG A 145 13.61 -0.60 12.35
C ARG A 145 13.62 0.23 11.06
N LEU A 146 14.03 -0.37 9.94
CA LEU A 146 14.10 0.32 8.66
C LEU A 146 12.70 0.73 8.18
N ALA A 147 11.71 -0.15 8.33
CA ALA A 147 10.31 0.17 8.05
C ALA A 147 9.82 1.37 8.90
N LYS A 148 10.10 1.39 10.20
CA LYS A 148 9.80 2.54 11.09
C LYS A 148 10.42 3.83 10.58
N GLU A 149 11.69 3.80 10.20
CA GLU A 149 12.41 4.97 9.71
C GLU A 149 11.75 5.51 8.42
N TRP A 150 11.49 4.65 7.43
CA TRP A 150 10.89 5.09 6.16
C TRP A 150 9.44 5.55 6.28
N ILE A 151 8.64 4.92 7.15
CA ILE A 151 7.26 5.34 7.44
C ILE A 151 7.27 6.68 8.19
N SER A 152 8.20 6.88 9.12
CA SER A 152 8.35 8.17 9.81
C SER A 152 8.70 9.30 8.84
N GLU A 153 9.57 9.04 7.84
CA GLU A 153 9.92 10.05 6.84
C GLU A 153 8.70 10.43 5.97
N TRP A 154 7.84 9.48 5.60
CA TRP A 154 6.56 9.80 4.95
C TRP A 154 5.71 10.74 5.80
N LYS A 155 5.56 10.45 7.10
CA LYS A 155 4.83 11.31 8.03
C LYS A 155 5.45 12.70 8.13
N THR A 156 6.78 12.80 8.19
CA THR A 156 7.49 14.08 8.22
C THR A 156 7.22 14.90 6.95
N VAL A 157 7.28 14.26 5.78
CA VAL A 157 6.97 14.88 4.49
C VAL A 157 5.52 15.39 4.48
N CYS A 158 4.56 14.55 4.87
CA CYS A 158 3.16 14.92 4.96
C CYS A 158 2.92 16.10 5.92
N ASN A 159 3.50 16.09 7.12
CA ASN A 159 3.34 17.16 8.10
C ASN A 159 4.00 18.48 7.66
N ALA A 160 5.09 18.42 6.90
CA ALA A 160 5.79 19.60 6.39
C ALA A 160 5.14 20.19 5.12
N ASN A 161 4.39 19.36 4.36
CA ASN A 161 3.89 19.68 3.03
C ASN A 161 2.71 20.66 2.89
N PRO A 162 2.04 21.19 3.93
CA PRO A 162 1.17 22.34 3.71
C PRO A 162 1.90 23.57 3.14
N LYS A 163 3.26 23.56 3.11
CA LYS A 163 4.11 24.71 2.79
C LYS A 163 5.01 24.56 1.55
N SER A 164 5.01 23.42 0.84
CA SER A 164 5.86 23.26 -0.37
C SER A 164 5.37 22.18 -1.37
N PRO A 165 4.27 22.41 -2.11
CA PRO A 165 3.68 21.45 -3.06
C PRO A 165 4.64 20.90 -4.13
N GLU A 166 5.58 21.72 -4.60
CA GLU A 166 6.59 21.29 -5.58
C GLU A 166 7.55 20.19 -5.07
N LEU A 167 7.74 20.08 -3.75
CA LEU A 167 8.57 19.02 -3.18
C LEU A 167 7.83 17.68 -3.15
N LEU A 168 6.50 17.70 -3.04
CA LEU A 168 5.69 16.49 -3.01
C LEU A 168 5.65 15.81 -4.38
N SER A 169 5.41 16.55 -5.46
CA SER A 169 5.40 15.99 -6.83
C SER A 169 6.75 15.38 -7.21
N LYS A 170 7.87 15.98 -6.76
CA LYS A 170 9.22 15.46 -6.98
C LYS A 170 9.46 14.07 -6.36
N LEU A 171 8.74 13.69 -5.30
CA LEU A 171 8.88 12.36 -4.67
C LEU A 171 8.40 11.22 -5.56
N PHE A 172 7.54 11.54 -6.52
CA PHE A 172 6.97 10.58 -7.44
C PHE A 172 7.56 10.70 -8.86
N LEU A 173 8.61 11.52 -9.04
CA LEU A 173 9.29 11.64 -10.32
C LEU A 173 10.30 10.51 -10.48
N THR A 174 10.26 9.84 -11.63
CA THR A 174 11.25 8.86 -12.06
C THR A 174 11.96 9.36 -13.32
N ASN A 175 13.04 8.68 -13.72
CA ASN A 175 13.74 8.98 -14.98
C ASN A 175 12.86 8.78 -16.24
N TYR A 176 11.75 8.06 -16.12
CA TYR A 176 10.87 7.69 -17.24
C TYR A 176 9.47 8.30 -17.13
N GLY A 177 9.29 9.28 -16.24
CA GLY A 177 8.02 9.96 -16.00
C GLY A 177 7.54 9.82 -14.56
N TYR A 178 6.26 10.01 -14.34
CA TYR A 178 5.66 9.96 -13.00
C TYR A 178 5.36 8.53 -12.56
N LEU A 179 5.64 8.24 -11.30
CA LEU A 179 5.35 6.97 -10.67
C LEU A 179 3.83 6.74 -10.65
N ALA A 180 3.40 5.68 -11.33
CA ALA A 180 2.01 5.26 -11.45
C ALA A 180 1.66 4.08 -10.53
N GLY A 181 2.66 3.52 -9.85
CA GLY A 181 2.50 2.44 -8.90
C GLY A 181 3.67 1.47 -8.92
N TYR A 182 3.41 0.23 -8.51
CA TYR A 182 4.40 -0.81 -8.28
C TYR A 182 3.93 -2.17 -8.80
N ASN A 183 4.86 -3.02 -9.17
CA ASN A 183 4.59 -4.42 -9.50
C ASN A 183 5.29 -5.32 -8.50
N TYR A 184 4.62 -6.40 -8.12
CA TYR A 184 5.12 -7.41 -7.19
C TYR A 184 5.15 -8.74 -7.90
N VAL A 185 6.24 -9.48 -7.77
CA VAL A 185 6.27 -10.89 -8.13
C VAL A 185 5.37 -11.65 -7.16
N LEU A 186 4.54 -12.58 -7.65
CA LEU A 186 3.60 -13.30 -6.80
C LEU A 186 4.30 -14.01 -5.64
N SER A 187 5.42 -14.69 -5.88
CA SER A 187 6.19 -15.37 -4.81
C SER A 187 6.54 -14.42 -3.66
N ASP A 188 6.90 -13.20 -4.02
CA ASP A 188 7.33 -12.18 -3.08
C ASP A 188 6.11 -11.66 -2.30
N PHE A 189 5.02 -11.38 -3.00
CA PHE A 189 3.76 -10.96 -2.38
C PHE A 189 3.24 -12.02 -1.40
N MET A 190 3.40 -13.31 -1.70
CA MET A 190 2.98 -14.39 -0.81
C MET A 190 3.77 -14.43 0.50
N TYR A 191 5.03 -13.96 0.54
CA TYR A 191 5.79 -13.89 1.79
C TYR A 191 5.18 -12.91 2.80
N SER A 192 4.45 -11.88 2.35
CA SER A 192 3.74 -11.00 3.30
C SER A 192 2.54 -11.66 3.95
N LEU A 193 1.89 -12.60 3.26
CA LEU A 193 0.73 -13.35 3.77
C LEU A 193 1.15 -14.53 4.65
N PHE A 194 2.30 -15.12 4.34
CA PHE A 194 2.86 -16.25 5.06
C PHE A 194 4.31 -15.96 5.48
N PRO A 195 4.52 -15.06 6.47
CA PRO A 195 5.87 -14.69 6.87
C PRO A 195 6.67 -15.90 7.36
N PRO A 196 7.84 -16.19 6.76
CA PRO A 196 8.65 -17.34 7.14
C PRO A 196 9.01 -17.33 8.63
N GLY A 197 8.92 -18.49 9.27
CA GLY A 197 9.21 -18.63 10.71
C GLY A 197 8.09 -18.16 11.64
N THR A 198 6.94 -17.74 11.10
CA THR A 198 5.73 -17.49 11.88
C THR A 198 4.71 -18.63 11.66
N GLN A 199 4.01 -19.05 12.72
CA GLN A 199 2.89 -19.99 12.63
C GLN A 199 1.55 -19.29 12.31
N LYS A 200 1.57 -17.98 12.06
CA LYS A 200 0.36 -17.17 11.87
C LYS A 200 0.15 -16.94 10.37
N GLU A 201 -1.02 -17.33 9.88
CA GLU A 201 -1.50 -16.93 8.57
C GLU A 201 -2.04 -15.49 8.67
N CYS A 202 -1.56 -14.60 7.81
CA CYS A 202 -2.08 -13.24 7.68
C CYS A 202 -3.05 -13.22 6.50
N TYR A 203 -4.31 -12.90 6.76
CA TYR A 203 -5.33 -12.90 5.72
C TYR A 203 -5.61 -11.49 5.18
N ASP A 204 -5.43 -10.46 6.01
CA ASP A 204 -5.54 -9.07 5.57
C ASP A 204 -4.16 -8.54 5.14
N VAL A 205 -4.16 -7.57 4.22
CA VAL A 205 -2.95 -6.88 3.77
C VAL A 205 -3.10 -5.38 3.95
N VAL A 206 -2.03 -4.77 4.44
CA VAL A 206 -1.87 -3.33 4.46
C VAL A 206 -0.69 -2.94 3.59
N ILE A 207 -0.87 -1.85 2.86
CA ILE A 207 0.18 -1.23 2.06
C ILE A 207 0.49 0.12 2.68
N LEU A 208 1.73 0.29 3.13
CA LEU A 208 2.19 1.48 3.82
C LEU A 208 2.97 2.37 2.85
N PRO A 209 2.55 3.64 2.64
CA PRO A 209 3.36 4.63 1.95
C PRO A 209 4.64 4.91 2.74
N VAL A 210 5.78 4.92 2.05
CA VAL A 210 7.09 5.17 2.69
C VAL A 210 7.93 6.14 1.87
N ILE A 211 8.97 6.70 2.49
CA ILE A 211 10.02 7.44 1.78
C ILE A 211 11.34 6.69 1.95
N HIS A 212 11.85 6.14 0.85
CA HIS A 212 13.18 5.53 0.82
C HIS A 212 14.24 6.61 1.00
N LYS A 213 15.17 6.36 1.93
CA LYS A 213 16.36 7.18 2.14
C LYS A 213 17.56 6.47 1.52
N HIS A 214 17.89 6.81 0.28
CA HIS A 214 19.14 6.37 -0.31
C HIS A 214 20.29 7.19 0.27
N VAL A 215 21.25 6.54 0.93
CA VAL A 215 22.56 7.11 1.19
C VAL A 215 23.42 6.75 -0.02
N ALA A 216 23.87 7.73 -0.79
CA ALA A 216 24.83 7.46 -1.85
C ALA A 216 26.20 7.15 -1.22
N ASP A 217 26.85 6.07 -1.65
CA ASP A 217 28.16 5.63 -1.14
C ASP A 217 29.33 6.59 -1.50
N HIS A 218 29.07 7.65 -2.26
CA HIS A 218 30.08 8.61 -2.71
C HIS A 218 29.71 10.05 -2.32
N LEU A 219 30.12 10.43 -1.11
CA LEU A 219 29.85 11.71 -0.44
C LEU A 219 30.32 12.99 -1.19
N ASN A 220 31.10 12.88 -2.27
CA ASN A 220 31.85 14.02 -2.80
C ASN A 220 31.40 14.56 -4.17
N ALA A 221 30.37 14.01 -4.83
CA ALA A 221 30.13 14.36 -6.24
C ALA A 221 28.68 14.52 -6.73
N GLN A 222 27.62 14.51 -5.90
CA GLN A 222 26.28 14.87 -6.40
C GLN A 222 25.47 15.74 -5.43
N PRO A 223 24.76 16.77 -5.94
CA PRO A 223 23.81 17.52 -5.15
C PRO A 223 22.53 16.69 -4.97
N THR A 224 21.91 16.81 -3.80
CA THR A 224 20.55 16.38 -3.41
C THR A 224 20.34 14.93 -2.96
N LEU A 225 19.83 14.80 -1.72
CA LEU A 225 19.17 13.60 -1.20
C LEU A 225 18.14 13.11 -2.23
N LYS A 226 18.33 11.94 -2.84
CA LYS A 226 17.27 11.29 -3.63
C LYS A 226 16.33 10.58 -2.65
N ARG A 227 15.24 11.26 -2.30
CA ARG A 227 14.10 10.67 -1.59
C ARG A 227 13.12 10.15 -2.64
N THR A 228 12.76 8.88 -2.55
CA THR A 228 11.83 8.24 -3.49
C THR A 228 10.63 7.74 -2.72
N PHE A 229 9.42 8.04 -3.18
CA PHE A 229 8.21 7.44 -2.64
C PHE A 229 8.23 5.93 -2.87
N GLY A 230 7.92 5.13 -1.85
CA GLY A 230 7.89 3.67 -1.92
C GLY A 230 6.61 3.09 -1.30
N LEU A 231 6.42 1.78 -1.45
CA LEU A 231 5.36 1.03 -0.78
C LEU A 231 5.98 -0.14 -0.02
N VAL A 232 5.57 -0.29 1.24
CA VAL A 232 5.90 -1.46 2.05
C VAL A 232 4.64 -2.30 2.25
N LEU A 233 4.77 -3.61 2.08
CA LEU A 233 3.70 -4.57 2.27
C LEU A 233 3.80 -5.21 3.65
N ALA A 234 2.68 -5.34 4.36
CA ALA A 234 2.60 -6.13 5.58
C ALA A 234 1.29 -6.94 5.64
N GLY A 235 1.39 -8.20 6.06
CA GLY A 235 0.25 -9.02 6.41
C GLY A 235 -0.23 -8.70 7.82
N VAL A 236 -1.54 -8.65 8.03
CA VAL A 236 -2.15 -8.46 9.35
C VAL A 236 -3.20 -9.56 9.62
N PRO A 237 -3.33 -10.02 10.86
CA PRO A 237 -4.40 -10.95 11.23
C PRO A 237 -5.78 -10.28 11.12
N PRO A 238 -6.84 -11.00 10.70
CA PRO A 238 -8.17 -10.45 10.44
C PRO A 238 -8.86 -9.83 11.67
N ASP A 239 -8.47 -10.24 12.89
CA ASP A 239 -9.02 -9.75 14.16
C ASP A 239 -8.30 -8.50 14.72
N ALA A 240 -7.35 -7.92 13.98
CA ALA A 240 -6.71 -6.66 14.37
C ALA A 240 -7.65 -5.44 14.32
N LYS A 241 -8.92 -5.63 13.93
CA LYS A 241 -9.97 -4.60 13.98
C LYS A 241 -10.44 -4.38 15.42
N GLY A 242 -9.63 -3.64 16.17
CA GLY A 242 -10.08 -2.88 17.32
C GLY A 242 -10.34 -3.67 18.59
N ILE A 243 -9.32 -4.32 19.15
CA ILE A 243 -9.22 -4.62 20.59
C ILE A 243 -7.78 -4.27 20.99
N THR A 244 -7.62 -3.71 22.18
CA THR A 244 -6.39 -3.33 22.89
C THR A 244 -5.41 -4.49 23.10
N GLY A 245 -4.92 -5.09 22.01
CA GLY A 245 -3.95 -6.17 22.01
C GLY A 245 -2.77 -5.81 21.13
N ASP A 246 -1.58 -5.86 21.72
CA ASP A 246 -0.27 -5.62 21.12
C ASP A 246 0.07 -6.64 20.02
N GLU A 247 -0.72 -6.72 18.94
CA GLU A 247 -0.34 -7.52 17.78
C GLU A 247 0.73 -6.75 16.99
N GLU A 248 1.96 -7.04 17.38
CA GLU A 248 3.15 -6.50 16.74
C GLU A 248 3.32 -7.09 15.33
N VAL A 249 3.27 -6.23 14.32
CA VAL A 249 3.65 -6.59 12.95
C VAL A 249 5.16 -6.55 12.81
N ASN A 250 5.73 -7.67 12.40
CA ASN A 250 7.18 -7.91 12.40
C ASN A 250 7.75 -8.12 11.01
N SER A 251 6.87 -8.23 10.03
CA SER A 251 7.22 -8.64 8.67
C SER A 251 6.77 -7.58 7.71
N PHE A 252 7.77 -6.84 7.23
CA PHE A 252 7.63 -5.79 6.24
C PHE A 252 8.43 -6.20 5.02
N TYR A 253 7.87 -5.96 3.85
CA TYR A 253 8.52 -6.33 2.60
C TYR A 253 8.53 -5.13 1.65
N ASP A 254 9.72 -4.77 1.19
CA ASP A 254 9.91 -3.82 0.08
C ASP A 254 10.13 -4.63 -1.20
N LEU A 255 9.01 -5.01 -1.81
CA LEU A 255 8.96 -5.86 -3.00
C LEU A 255 8.74 -5.03 -4.27
N SER A 256 8.94 -3.71 -4.16
CA SER A 256 8.29 -2.73 -4.99
C SER A 256 9.11 -2.46 -6.26
N LEU A 257 8.68 -3.01 -7.41
CA LEU A 257 9.24 -2.65 -8.72
C LEU A 257 8.49 -1.42 -9.27
N PRO A 258 9.09 -0.23 -9.29
CA PRO A 258 8.39 0.99 -9.69
C PRO A 258 7.88 0.89 -11.12
N THR A 259 6.72 1.49 -11.38
CA THR A 259 6.14 1.61 -12.71
C THR A 259 5.88 3.09 -13.01
N PRO A 260 6.55 3.69 -14.02
CA PRO A 260 7.58 3.07 -14.87
C PRO A 260 8.86 2.73 -14.07
N PRO A 261 9.71 1.80 -14.56
CA PRO A 261 10.92 1.39 -13.86
C PRO A 261 11.82 2.60 -13.58
N SER A 262 12.47 2.66 -12.42
CA SER A 262 13.56 3.62 -12.22
C SER A 262 14.87 2.99 -12.70
N ASN A 263 15.69 3.75 -13.46
CA ASN A 263 17.11 3.40 -13.60
C ASN A 263 17.80 3.69 -12.27
N SER A 264 17.61 2.82 -11.31
CA SER A 264 18.51 2.63 -10.19
C SER A 264 19.27 1.36 -10.53
N THR A 265 20.31 1.49 -11.35
CA THR A 265 21.46 0.58 -11.26
C THR A 265 21.95 0.70 -9.82
N TYR A 266 21.70 -0.35 -9.04
CA TYR A 266 22.26 -0.55 -7.71
C TYR A 266 23.79 -0.40 -7.75
#